data_AF-A0A3D5AXL9-F1
#
_entry.id   AF-A0A3D5AXL9-F1
#
_cell.length_a   1.000
_cell.length_b   1.000
_cell.length_c   1.000
_cell.angle_alpha   90.00
_cell.angle_beta   90.00
_cell.angle_gamma   90.00
#
_symmetry.space_group_name_H-M   'P 1'
#
loop_
_entity.id
_entity.type
_entity.pdbx_description
1 polymer ?
#
loop_
_entity_poly.entity_id
_entity_poly.type
_entity_poly.pdbx_seq_one_letter_code
_entity_poly.pdbx_strand_id
1 'polypeptide(L)'
;MKKPHWKTGEIRILREWYPRCGPTGVPLEGRSPAAIRTAAHRIGLKIRQLRKWSDEELKILREQYPEKGSRTPVPHHPAVIRAKARALGIRCRKFGGGMKAGS
;
A
#
# COMPACT_ATOMS: atom_id res chain seq x y z
N MET A 1 18.36 -19.52 -21.35
CA MET A 1 17.52 -19.10 -20.19
C MET A 1 16.07 -18.94 -20.66
N LYS A 2 15.15 -19.84 -20.26
CA LYS A 2 13.73 -19.76 -20.66
C LYS A 2 13.08 -18.56 -19.97
N LYS A 3 12.54 -17.64 -20.76
CA LYS A 3 11.84 -16.45 -20.28
C LYS A 3 10.50 -16.91 -19.68
N PRO A 4 10.15 -16.55 -18.43
CA PRO A 4 8.79 -16.74 -17.96
C PRO A 4 7.89 -15.93 -18.89
N HIS A 5 6.96 -16.61 -19.55
CA HIS A 5 5.98 -15.98 -20.41
C HIS A 5 4.99 -15.24 -19.51
N TRP A 6 5.24 -13.95 -19.28
CA TRP A 6 4.28 -13.07 -18.61
C TRP A 6 3.19 -12.74 -19.61
N LYS A 7 1.95 -13.13 -19.30
CA LYS A 7 0.83 -12.80 -20.18
C LYS A 7 0.65 -11.28 -20.23
N THR A 8 0.17 -10.76 -21.36
CA THR A 8 -0.09 -9.32 -21.54
C THR A 8 -1.01 -8.75 -20.44
N GLY A 9 -1.97 -9.55 -19.96
CA GLY A 9 -2.82 -9.20 -18.82
C GLY A 9 -2.05 -9.06 -17.50
N GLU A 10 -1.15 -10.00 -17.19
CA GLU A 10 -0.32 -9.93 -15.98
C GLU A 10 0.62 -8.70 -16.02
N ILE A 11 1.19 -8.39 -17.20
CA ILE A 11 2.05 -7.20 -17.38
C ILE A 11 1.25 -5.92 -17.15
N ARG A 12 0.00 -5.85 -17.63
CA ARG A 12 -0.88 -4.68 -17.42
C ARG A 12 -1.16 -4.46 -15.93
N ILE A 13 -1.48 -5.54 -15.20
CA ILE A 13 -1.65 -5.51 -13.75
C ILE A 13 -0.34 -5.09 -13.06
N LEU A 14 0.81 -5.59 -13.50
CA LEU A 14 2.11 -5.19 -12.97
C LEU A 14 2.37 -3.68 -13.18
N ARG A 15 2.15 -3.14 -14.39
CA ARG A 15 2.35 -1.71 -14.68
C ARG A 15 1.42 -0.81 -13.87
N GLU A 16 0.20 -1.27 -13.64
CA GLU A 16 -0.81 -0.58 -12.85
C GLU A 16 -0.47 -0.58 -11.35
N TRP A 17 -0.19 -1.75 -10.78
CA TRP A 17 -0.13 -1.97 -9.33
C TRP A 17 1.28 -1.97 -8.74
N TYR A 18 2.29 -2.46 -9.47
CA TYR A 18 3.67 -2.55 -8.99
C TYR A 18 4.27 -1.20 -8.57
N PRO A 19 4.11 -0.09 -9.31
CA PRO A 19 4.62 1.21 -8.88
C PRO A 19 3.85 1.83 -7.70
N ARG A 20 2.66 1.31 -7.34
CA ARG A 20 1.83 1.79 -6.23
C ARG A 20 2.04 1.00 -4.94
N CYS A 21 2.12 -0.33 -5.05
CA CYS A 21 2.10 -1.22 -3.88
C CYS A 21 3.34 -2.11 -3.76
N GLY A 22 4.23 -2.11 -4.76
CA GLY A 22 5.38 -3.01 -4.81
C GLY A 22 5.00 -4.49 -4.97
N PRO A 23 5.96 -5.41 -4.81
CA PRO A 23 5.78 -6.83 -5.13
C PRO A 23 4.74 -7.57 -4.29
N THR A 24 4.37 -7.07 -3.11
CA THR A 24 3.41 -7.71 -2.19
C THR A 24 1.98 -7.22 -2.36
N GLY A 25 1.75 -6.14 -3.10
CA GLY A 25 0.40 -5.58 -3.29
C GLY A 25 -0.10 -5.62 -4.73
N VAL A 26 0.53 -6.44 -5.58
CA VAL A 26 0.00 -6.75 -6.91
C VAL A 26 -0.96 -7.93 -6.78
N PRO A 27 -2.23 -7.80 -7.22
CA PRO A 27 -3.23 -8.87 -7.13
C PRO A 27 -2.99 -9.91 -8.23
N LEU A 28 -1.93 -10.70 -8.11
CA LEU A 28 -1.59 -11.80 -9.02
C LEU A 28 -1.62 -13.12 -8.27
N GLU A 29 -2.75 -13.81 -8.37
CA GLU A 29 -2.93 -15.15 -7.83
C GLU A 29 -2.05 -16.13 -8.63
N GLY A 30 -1.08 -16.77 -7.96
CA GLY A 30 -0.13 -17.71 -8.57
C GLY A 30 1.27 -17.17 -8.84
N ARG A 31 1.58 -15.90 -8.50
CA ARG A 31 2.93 -15.35 -8.59
C ARG A 31 3.46 -14.95 -7.21
N SER A 32 4.58 -15.55 -6.81
CA SER A 32 5.24 -15.14 -5.57
C SER A 32 5.73 -13.68 -5.65
N PRO A 33 5.82 -12.95 -4.53
CA PRO A 33 6.34 -11.57 -4.50
C PRO A 33 7.73 -11.44 -5.15
N ALA A 34 8.58 -12.45 -4.98
CA ALA A 34 9.90 -12.52 -5.61
C ALA A 34 9.83 -12.62 -7.15
N ALA A 35 8.86 -13.36 -7.68
CA ALA A 35 8.62 -13.46 -9.12
C ALA A 35 8.11 -12.13 -9.69
N ILE A 36 7.22 -11.44 -8.97
CA ILE A 36 6.70 -10.13 -9.34
C ILE A 36 7.83 -9.09 -9.36
N ARG A 37 8.72 -9.09 -8.36
CA ARG A 37 9.90 -8.21 -8.32
C ARG A 37 10.83 -8.44 -9.51
N THR A 38 11.12 -9.71 -9.79
CA THR A 38 11.97 -10.09 -10.94
C THR A 38 11.32 -9.68 -12.27
N ALA A 39 10.01 -9.85 -12.40
CA ALA A 39 9.28 -9.45 -13.60
C ALA A 39 9.31 -7.95 -13.82
N ALA A 40 8.99 -7.18 -12.78
CA ALA A 40 9.02 -5.73 -12.83
C ALA A 40 10.40 -5.20 -13.22
N HIS A 41 11.46 -5.74 -12.62
CA HIS A 41 12.84 -5.39 -12.96
C HIS A 41 13.14 -5.66 -14.44
N ARG A 42 12.66 -6.80 -14.97
CA ARG A 42 12.85 -7.16 -16.39
C ARG A 42 12.12 -6.25 -17.37
N ILE A 43 10.96 -5.71 -16.98
CA ILE A 43 10.20 -4.74 -17.80
C ILE A 43 10.54 -3.28 -17.46
N GLY A 44 11.58 -3.04 -16.66
CA GLY A 44 12.02 -1.70 -16.26
C GLY A 44 11.06 -0.97 -15.32
N LEU A 45 10.08 -1.67 -14.74
CA LEU A 45 9.22 -1.10 -13.71
C LEU A 45 10.01 -0.94 -12.42
N LYS A 46 10.37 0.31 -12.13
CA LYS A 46 10.88 0.71 -10.83
C LYS A 46 9.69 0.88 -9.90
N ILE A 47 9.85 0.45 -8.66
CA ILE A 47 8.95 0.88 -7.59
C ILE A 47 9.14 2.40 -7.58
N ARG A 48 8.09 3.15 -7.94
CA ARG A 48 8.08 4.59 -7.76
C ARG A 48 8.13 4.71 -6.24
N GLN A 49 9.35 4.98 -5.76
CA GLN A 49 9.76 4.76 -4.39
C GLN A 49 8.65 5.08 -3.42
N LEU A 50 8.50 4.25 -2.38
CA LEU A 50 7.76 4.54 -1.15
C LEU A 50 7.48 6.03 -1.10
N ARG A 51 6.30 6.48 -1.59
CA ARG A 51 6.02 7.91 -1.58
C ARG A 51 6.17 8.27 -0.12
N LYS A 52 7.19 9.07 0.22
CA LYS A 52 7.36 9.55 1.58
C LYS A 52 6.01 10.19 1.89
N TRP A 53 5.41 9.74 2.97
CA TRP A 53 4.15 10.30 3.43
C TRP A 53 4.34 11.81 3.53
N SER A 54 3.63 12.55 2.70
CA SER A 54 3.67 14.00 2.73
C SER A 54 2.98 14.47 4.01
N ASP A 55 3.35 15.63 4.53
CA ASP A 55 2.74 16.18 5.75
C ASP A 55 1.22 16.33 5.61
N GLU A 56 0.72 16.66 4.42
CA GLU A 56 -0.71 16.64 4.09
C GLU A 56 -1.34 15.26 4.21
N GLU A 57 -0.68 14.20 3.71
CA GLU A 57 -1.17 12.82 3.80
C GLU A 57 -1.21 12.35 5.26
N LEU A 58 -0.23 12.74 6.06
CA LEU A 58 -0.20 12.48 7.51
C LEU A 58 -1.30 13.25 8.24
N LYS A 59 -1.58 14.48 7.85
CA LYS A 59 -2.65 15.31 8.40
C LYS A 59 -4.03 14.71 8.11
N ILE A 60 -4.29 14.35 6.85
CA ILE A 60 -5.51 13.63 6.43
C ILE A 60 -5.64 12.32 7.20
N LEU A 61 -4.54 11.57 7.36
CA LEU A 61 -4.56 10.34 8.14
C LEU A 61 -4.91 10.61 9.61
N ARG A 62 -4.35 11.64 10.25
CA ARG A 62 -4.67 11.99 11.65
C ARG A 62 -6.12 12.41 11.85
N GLU A 63 -6.67 13.20 10.92
CA GLU A 63 -8.02 13.75 11.04
C GLU A 63 -9.10 12.76 10.59
N GLN A 64 -8.86 12.04 9.48
CA GLN A 64 -9.90 11.24 8.81
C GLN A 64 -9.81 9.74 9.09
N TYR A 65 -8.64 9.19 9.42
CA TYR A 65 -8.51 7.77 9.78
C TYR A 65 -9.30 7.36 11.04
N PRO A 66 -9.46 8.20 12.08
CA PRO A 66 -10.30 7.88 13.24
C PRO A 66 -11.77 7.62 12.86
N GLU A 67 -12.26 8.30 11.83
CA GLU A 67 -13.67 8.27 11.41
C GLU A 67 -13.91 7.30 10.24
N LYS A 68 -13.05 7.35 9.22
CA LYS A 68 -13.20 6.61 7.95
C LYS A 68 -12.29 5.39 7.84
N GLY A 69 -11.36 5.20 8.78
CA GLY A 69 -10.40 4.09 8.76
C GLY A 69 -9.55 4.06 7.50
N SER A 70 -9.43 2.91 6.85
CA SER A 70 -8.61 2.77 5.63
C SER A 70 -9.24 3.33 4.35
N ARG A 71 -10.41 4.00 4.44
CA ARG A 71 -11.08 4.69 3.31
C ARG A 71 -10.76 6.19 3.24
N THR A 72 -9.68 6.64 3.88
CA THR A 72 -9.23 8.05 3.75
C THR A 72 -8.85 8.39 2.30
N PRO A 73 -8.99 9.65 1.86
CA PRO A 73 -8.62 10.10 0.51
C PRO A 73 -7.10 10.17 0.26
N VAL A 74 -6.31 9.48 1.08
CA VAL A 74 -4.86 9.38 0.92
C VAL A 74 -4.58 8.49 -0.30
N PRO A 75 -3.69 8.88 -1.24
CA PRO A 75 -3.36 8.11 -2.45
C PRO A 75 -2.43 6.92 -2.14
N HIS A 76 -2.80 6.14 -1.11
CA HIS A 76 -2.09 4.96 -0.64
C HIS A 76 -3.06 3.78 -0.53
N HIS A 77 -2.53 2.57 -0.70
CA HIS A 77 -3.33 1.36 -0.54
C HIS A 77 -3.82 1.23 0.91
N PRO A 78 -5.06 0.77 1.17
CA PRO A 78 -5.63 0.63 2.51
C PRO A 78 -4.77 -0.21 3.48
N ALA A 79 -3.98 -1.16 2.98
CA ALA A 79 -3.01 -1.90 3.80
C ALA A 79 -1.85 -1.01 4.29
N VAL A 80 -1.35 -0.12 3.43
CA VAL A 80 -0.27 0.83 3.74
C VAL A 80 -0.78 1.91 4.71
N ILE A 81 -2.02 2.38 4.49
CA ILE A 81 -2.70 3.33 5.38
C ILE A 81 -2.82 2.75 6.80
N ARG A 82 -3.27 1.49 6.94
CA ARG A 82 -3.35 0.82 8.24
C ARG A 82 -2.00 0.63 8.90
N ALA A 83 -0.99 0.18 8.14
CA ALA A 83 0.36 0.00 8.66
C ALA A 83 0.95 1.34 9.16
N LYS A 84 0.75 2.43 8.42
CA LYS A 84 1.22 3.75 8.82
C LYS A 84 0.45 4.30 10.01
N ALA A 85 -0.88 4.17 10.04
CA ALA A 85 -1.69 4.60 11.17
C ALA A 85 -1.27 3.87 12.46
N ARG A 86 -0.99 2.57 12.38
CA ARG A 86 -0.42 1.80 13.49
C ARG A 86 0.96 2.32 13.92
N ALA A 87 1.84 2.63 12.96
CA ALA A 87 3.16 3.21 13.23
C ALA A 87 3.09 4.62 13.85
N LEU A 88 2.02 5.37 13.56
CA LEU A 88 1.77 6.70 14.13
C LEU A 88 0.91 6.68 15.40
N GLY A 89 0.49 5.50 15.87
CA GLY A 89 -0.39 5.36 17.03
C GLY A 89 -1.83 5.81 16.81
N ILE A 90 -2.25 6.06 15.57
CA ILE A 90 -3.60 6.51 15.23
C ILE A 90 -4.54 5.31 15.21
N ARG A 91 -5.49 5.26 16.16
CA ARG A 91 -6.51 4.20 16.26
C ARG A 91 -7.83 4.68 15.67
N CYS A 92 -8.53 3.79 14.96
CA CYS A 92 -9.87 4.07 14.46
C CYS A 92 -10.84 4.14 15.65
N ARG A 93 -11.64 5.21 15.74
CA ARG A 93 -12.55 5.49 16.85
C ARG A 93 -13.65 4.44 16.96
N LYS A 94 -13.99 3.74 15.87
CA LYS A 94 -15.00 2.67 15.86
C LYS A 94 -14.59 1.35 16.55
N PHE A 95 -13.33 1.21 17.00
CA PHE A 95 -12.87 0.02 17.74
C PHE A 95 -12.13 0.37 19.05
N GLY A 96 -12.43 1.53 19.64
CA GLY A 96 -11.86 1.97 20.91
C GLY A 96 -12.91 2.07 22.01
N GLY A 97 -13.20 0.95 22.66
CA GLY A 97 -13.58 0.98 24.07
C GLY A 97 -12.51 1.72 24.87
N GLY A 98 -12.95 2.42 25.92
CA GLY A 98 -12.30 3.60 26.46
C GLY A 98 -10.84 3.43 26.89
N MET A 99 -10.09 4.51 26.76
CA MET A 99 -9.04 4.88 27.70
C MET A 99 -8.92 6.40 27.68
N LYS A 100 -9.44 7.00 28.76
CA LYS A 100 -9.17 8.38 29.15
C LYS A 100 -7.66 8.50 29.43
N ALA A 101 -7.02 9.53 28.87
CA ALA A 101 -5.94 10.25 29.54
C ALA A 101 -6.59 11.61 29.88
N GLY A 102 -6.77 12.02 31.12
CA GLY A 102 -5.85 11.87 32.24
C GLY A 102 -4.92 13.07 32.24
N SER A 103 -5.46 14.24 32.55
CA SER A 103 -4.76 15.43 33.04
C SER A 103 -5.68 16.08 34.07
#